data_AF-A0A9E2P5J4-F1
#
_entry.id   AF-A0A9E2P5J4-F1
#
_cell.length_a   1.000
_cell.length_b   1.000
_cell.length_c   1.000
_cell.angle_alpha   90.00
_cell.angle_beta   90.00
_cell.angle_gamma   90.00
#
_symmetry.space_group_name_H-M   'P 1'
#
loop_
_entity.id
_entity.type
_entity.pdbx_description
1 polymer ?
#
loop_
_entity_poly.entity_id
_entity_poly.type
_entity_poly.pdbx_seq_one_letter_code
_entity_poly.pdbx_strand_id
1 'polypeptide(L)'
;MKIIPIFIPHAGCPYKCVYCNQHKISGAVSMPAVAEIHSIIRRNLETIAKGEEVEVAFFGGTFTFLPEELQEKYLRAVYPYVKKGVIASIRMSTHPEAVTLESMERFKKKGGRLVELGIQSLDTDVLKRIKREVSFKVVKYAADRIKKAGLNLGIQVMLGLPGDTIEKSIKTAKKLIKLKPETARIYPTLIIKGTELAERYKKEKYRPLSIDKAIEQAAVISDIFENAGVKVIRIGLHPSRDLDSPRTVLAGPYHPAFGEMARARQMRNRIIKAIRTRYARNRSHIEIHMPKKMFNLISGHKGRDRKFLEQYFGAPILIKENKGRQEKIMDIRRDIAVIDPRMPKQAKEKLKKLNYFIAEAPLRKKFHKPVQGHADMMIFRYKDTVVYEPGLERIAELLRHNGYRCIKGECLESGRYPKDIIYNACAIGGCIIHYKGKIEKNIKGIKAKHMPVNQGYAKCSIVPVDNKRIITSDKGIKETWEKKGGIALLVRPGYVRLPGYDAGFIGGATGENNRVVIFVGRLDAHPDSQTIKDFIKKSGKGIIELYNGPLYDVGTIFLFECSRFNLEQKVLSI
;
A
#
# COMPACT_ATOMS: atom_id res chain seq x y z
N MET A 1 -22.85 -3.20 21.85
CA MET A 1 -23.32 -1.88 22.33
C MET A 1 -24.26 -1.24 21.31
N LYS A 2 -25.55 -1.17 21.63
CA LYS A 2 -26.61 -0.53 20.85
C LYS A 2 -26.87 0.88 21.39
N ILE A 3 -27.22 1.82 20.50
CA ILE A 3 -27.46 3.22 20.87
C ILE A 3 -28.95 3.51 20.72
N ILE A 4 -29.57 4.05 21.78
CA ILE A 4 -30.91 4.63 21.74
C ILE A 4 -30.76 6.15 21.54
N PRO A 5 -31.03 6.69 20.34
CA PRO A 5 -30.90 8.11 20.08
C PRO A 5 -32.10 8.88 20.64
N ILE A 6 -31.84 9.96 21.35
CA ILE A 6 -32.82 10.97 21.74
C ILE A 6 -32.38 12.28 21.10
N PHE A 7 -33.15 12.78 20.14
CA PHE A 7 -32.84 14.01 19.44
C PHE A 7 -33.46 15.21 20.17
N ILE A 8 -32.59 16.13 20.54
CA ILE A 8 -32.94 17.43 21.09
C ILE A 8 -32.76 18.43 19.93
N PRO A 9 -33.85 19.03 19.40
CA PRO A 9 -33.73 20.07 18.39
C PRO A 9 -32.97 21.29 18.92
N HIS A 10 -32.71 22.29 18.07
CA HIS A 10 -31.84 23.46 18.27
C HIS A 10 -32.27 24.43 19.42
N ALA A 11 -32.78 23.93 20.54
CA ALA A 11 -33.08 24.69 21.73
C ALA A 11 -31.78 25.08 22.46
N GLY A 12 -31.66 26.36 22.80
CA GLY A 12 -30.55 26.92 23.58
C GLY A 12 -29.27 27.25 22.79
N CYS A 13 -29.13 26.82 21.52
CA CYS A 13 -27.93 27.12 20.74
C CYS A 13 -27.91 28.60 20.30
N PRO A 14 -26.89 29.40 20.69
CA PRO A 14 -26.79 30.81 20.28
C PRO A 14 -26.32 30.98 18.83
N TYR A 15 -25.88 29.91 18.18
CA TYR A 15 -25.28 29.94 16.86
C TYR A 15 -26.29 29.70 15.73
N LYS A 16 -26.25 30.55 14.70
CA LYS A 16 -26.98 30.33 13.43
C LYS A 16 -26.00 29.88 12.34
N CYS A 17 -25.53 28.64 12.47
CA CYS A 17 -24.55 28.08 11.54
C CYS A 17 -25.11 28.02 10.12
N VAL A 18 -24.33 28.44 9.11
CA VAL A 18 -24.83 28.58 7.72
C VAL A 18 -25.34 27.28 7.10
N TYR A 19 -24.88 26.12 7.58
CA TYR A 19 -25.21 24.78 7.05
C TYR A 19 -26.25 24.04 7.88
N CYS A 20 -26.66 24.58 9.03
CA CYS A 20 -27.41 23.84 10.03
C CYS A 20 -28.91 24.14 9.94
N ASN A 21 -29.72 23.10 9.78
CA ASN A 21 -31.17 23.15 10.01
C ASN A 21 -31.58 21.89 10.77
N GLN A 22 -31.42 21.91 12.10
CA GLN A 22 -31.60 20.69 12.89
C GLN A 22 -33.01 20.13 12.84
N HIS A 23 -34.05 20.98 12.76
CA HIS A 23 -35.43 20.53 12.63
C HIS A 23 -35.62 19.57 11.45
N LYS A 24 -34.90 19.78 10.34
CA LYS A 24 -34.91 18.89 9.18
C LYS A 24 -33.86 17.78 9.20
N ILE A 25 -32.75 17.97 9.92
CA ILE A 25 -31.67 16.96 10.04
C ILE A 25 -32.06 15.84 11.01
N SER A 26 -32.69 16.18 12.15
CA SER A 26 -33.07 15.23 13.18
C SER A 26 -34.49 14.67 13.02
N GLY A 27 -35.32 15.28 12.16
CA GLY A 27 -36.73 14.95 12.01
C GLY A 27 -37.61 15.34 13.21
N ALA A 28 -37.04 15.97 14.25
CA ALA A 28 -37.75 16.37 15.47
C ALA A 28 -38.24 17.82 15.37
N VAL A 29 -39.55 18.02 15.47
CA VAL A 29 -40.20 19.33 15.35
C VAL A 29 -40.17 20.09 16.69
N SER A 30 -40.30 19.39 17.82
CA SER A 30 -40.35 19.96 19.17
C SER A 30 -39.41 19.25 20.15
N MET A 31 -39.15 19.90 21.30
CA MET A 31 -38.41 19.29 22.40
C MET A 31 -39.19 18.09 22.95
N PRO A 32 -38.53 16.93 23.15
CA PRO A 32 -39.25 15.75 23.62
C PRO A 32 -39.72 15.94 25.06
N ALA A 33 -40.95 15.53 25.34
CA ALA A 33 -41.46 15.45 26.70
C ALA A 33 -40.77 14.29 27.45
N VAL A 34 -40.76 14.34 28.79
CA VAL A 34 -40.17 13.24 29.59
C VAL A 34 -40.87 11.91 29.34
N ALA A 35 -42.21 11.92 29.20
CA ALA A 35 -42.98 10.73 28.85
C ALA A 35 -42.56 10.14 27.49
N GLU A 36 -42.21 11.00 26.53
CA GLU A 36 -41.72 10.59 25.22
C GLU A 36 -40.33 9.94 25.31
N ILE A 37 -39.42 10.49 26.13
CA ILE A 37 -38.12 9.88 26.43
C ILE A 37 -38.30 8.45 26.97
N HIS A 38 -39.19 8.26 27.95
CA HIS A 38 -39.49 6.92 28.47
C HIS A 38 -40.08 6.00 27.41
N SER A 39 -40.97 6.51 26.54
CA SER A 39 -41.53 5.74 25.43
C SER A 39 -40.47 5.32 24.41
N ILE A 40 -39.54 6.22 24.04
CA ILE A 40 -38.43 5.92 23.15
C ILE A 40 -37.54 4.82 23.76
N ILE A 41 -37.18 4.95 25.04
CA ILE A 41 -36.35 3.96 25.72
C ILE A 41 -37.03 2.58 25.74
N ARG A 42 -38.29 2.51 26.18
CA ARG A 42 -39.02 1.23 26.27
C ARG A 42 -39.15 0.54 24.91
N ARG A 43 -39.62 1.26 23.88
CA ARG A 43 -39.78 0.72 22.53
C ARG A 43 -38.49 0.19 21.94
N ASN A 44 -37.37 0.89 22.17
CA ASN A 44 -36.08 0.41 21.67
C ASN A 44 -35.60 -0.81 22.45
N LEU A 45 -35.75 -0.84 23.78
CA LEU A 45 -35.36 -1.99 24.61
C LEU A 45 -36.13 -3.27 24.24
N GLU A 46 -37.39 -3.16 23.81
CA GLU A 46 -38.18 -4.30 23.32
C GLU A 46 -37.58 -4.94 22.05
N THR A 47 -36.91 -4.14 21.21
CA THR A 47 -36.29 -4.61 19.96
C THR A 47 -34.82 -5.06 20.12
N ILE A 48 -34.19 -4.74 21.24
CA ILE A 48 -32.79 -5.07 21.50
C ILE A 48 -32.72 -6.43 22.19
N ALA A 49 -31.91 -7.34 21.64
CA ALA A 49 -31.71 -8.67 22.20
C ALA A 49 -31.15 -8.63 23.63
N LYS A 50 -31.59 -9.57 24.48
CA LYS A 50 -31.08 -9.71 25.86
C LYS A 50 -29.56 -9.94 25.86
N GLY A 51 -28.86 -9.26 26.76
CA GLY A 51 -27.39 -9.36 26.91
C GLY A 51 -26.58 -8.35 26.09
N GLU A 52 -27.21 -7.57 25.19
CA GLU A 52 -26.55 -6.45 24.53
C GLU A 52 -26.40 -5.25 25.48
N GLU A 53 -25.19 -4.67 25.55
CA GLU A 53 -25.01 -3.39 26.23
C GLU A 53 -25.76 -2.27 25.49
N VAL A 54 -26.48 -1.42 26.23
CA VAL A 54 -27.28 -0.31 25.67
C VAL A 54 -26.79 1.03 26.19
N GLU A 55 -26.63 2.01 25.31
CA GLU A 55 -26.27 3.38 25.63
C GLU A 55 -27.38 4.33 25.16
N VAL A 56 -27.74 5.31 26.00
CA VAL A 56 -28.65 6.40 25.59
C VAL A 56 -27.83 7.59 25.12
N ALA A 57 -28.20 8.15 23.97
CA ALA A 57 -27.47 9.26 23.36
C ALA A 57 -28.35 10.49 23.12
N PHE A 58 -28.03 11.58 23.81
CA PHE A 58 -28.65 12.89 23.54
C PHE A 58 -27.92 13.58 22.38
N PHE A 59 -28.57 13.63 21.22
CA PHE A 59 -28.09 14.31 20.02
C PHE A 59 -28.74 15.68 19.84
N GLY A 60 -28.05 16.60 19.16
CA GLY A 60 -28.44 18.01 19.02
C GLY A 60 -27.25 18.96 19.11
N GLY A 61 -26.14 18.51 19.70
CA GLY A 61 -24.87 19.26 19.68
C GLY A 61 -24.83 20.47 20.60
N THR A 62 -25.86 20.68 21.42
CA THR A 62 -26.00 21.80 22.37
C THR A 62 -26.66 21.42 23.69
N PHE A 63 -26.53 20.16 24.13
CA PHE A 63 -27.19 19.69 25.36
C PHE A 63 -26.91 20.59 26.57
N THR A 64 -25.65 21.02 26.75
CA THR A 64 -25.28 21.85 27.90
C THR A 64 -25.62 23.34 27.74
N PHE A 65 -26.18 23.75 26.61
CA PHE A 65 -26.79 25.09 26.46
C PHE A 65 -28.26 25.12 26.87
N LEU A 66 -28.91 23.97 27.11
CA LEU A 66 -30.26 23.97 27.67
C LEU A 66 -30.24 24.58 29.09
N PRO A 67 -31.35 25.16 29.57
CA PRO A 67 -31.47 25.53 30.99
C PRO A 67 -31.13 24.34 31.89
N GLU A 68 -30.44 24.60 33.01
CA GLU A 68 -29.92 23.53 33.88
C GLU A 68 -31.01 22.60 34.41
N GLU A 69 -32.16 23.17 34.77
CA GLU A 69 -33.34 22.42 35.21
C GLU A 69 -33.80 21.41 34.15
N LEU A 70 -33.74 21.79 32.88
CA LEU A 70 -34.13 20.92 31.77
C LEU A 70 -33.09 19.83 31.51
N GLN A 71 -31.79 20.16 31.61
CA GLN A 71 -30.72 19.17 31.57
C GLN A 71 -30.93 18.11 32.67
N GLU A 72 -31.15 18.55 33.91
CA GLU A 72 -31.38 17.68 35.06
C GLU A 72 -32.66 16.85 34.88
N LYS A 73 -33.73 17.44 34.36
CA LYS A 73 -34.99 16.75 34.05
C LYS A 73 -34.77 15.60 33.06
N TYR A 74 -34.03 15.83 31.98
CA TYR A 74 -33.75 14.79 30.98
C TYR A 74 -32.81 13.71 31.51
N LEU A 75 -31.77 14.08 32.26
CA LEU A 75 -30.88 13.10 32.87
C LEU A 75 -31.61 12.25 33.92
N ARG A 76 -32.50 12.84 34.73
CA ARG A 76 -33.35 12.12 35.71
C ARG A 76 -34.31 11.16 35.04
N ALA A 77 -34.80 11.44 33.83
CA ALA A 77 -35.66 10.52 33.08
C ALA A 77 -34.92 9.22 32.71
N VAL A 78 -33.61 9.30 32.41
CA VAL A 78 -32.81 8.15 31.97
C VAL A 78 -32.14 7.41 33.14
N TYR A 79 -31.75 8.15 34.19
CA TYR A 79 -30.95 7.62 35.30
C TYR A 79 -31.51 6.35 35.99
N PRO A 80 -32.83 6.18 36.19
CA PRO A 80 -33.38 4.96 36.77
C PRO A 80 -33.02 3.69 35.99
N TYR A 81 -32.95 3.78 34.65
CA TYR A 81 -32.57 2.65 33.80
C TYR A 81 -31.08 2.33 33.93
N VAL A 82 -30.25 3.35 34.14
CA VAL A 82 -28.81 3.19 34.39
C VAL A 82 -28.57 2.53 35.75
N LYS A 83 -29.26 3.01 36.79
CA LYS A 83 -29.15 2.44 38.14
C LYS A 83 -29.59 0.97 38.20
N LYS A 84 -30.57 0.58 37.38
CA LYS A 84 -31.04 -0.81 37.25
C LYS A 84 -30.14 -1.69 36.35
N GLY A 85 -29.10 -1.13 35.73
CA GLY A 85 -28.21 -1.86 34.82
C GLY A 85 -28.81 -2.19 33.45
N VAL A 86 -30.02 -1.67 33.14
CA VAL A 86 -30.68 -1.88 31.83
C VAL A 86 -30.03 -1.01 30.75
N ILE A 87 -29.54 0.17 31.13
CA ILE A 87 -28.76 1.05 30.27
C ILE A 87 -27.36 1.16 30.87
N ALA A 88 -26.34 0.81 30.10
CA ALA A 88 -24.96 0.79 30.57
C ALA A 88 -24.42 2.20 30.84
N SER A 89 -24.76 3.17 29.98
CA SER A 89 -24.30 4.56 30.16
C SER A 89 -25.10 5.56 29.33
N ILE A 90 -24.85 6.85 29.60
CA ILE A 90 -25.38 7.97 28.83
C ILE A 90 -24.24 8.67 28.10
N ARG A 91 -24.50 9.09 26.87
CA ARG A 91 -23.67 10.04 26.13
C ARG A 91 -24.44 11.29 25.74
N MET A 92 -23.72 12.39 25.53
CA MET A 92 -24.30 13.63 24.98
C MET A 92 -23.40 14.25 23.91
N SER A 93 -23.99 15.03 23.02
CA SER A 93 -23.25 15.95 22.14
C SER A 93 -23.48 17.41 22.58
N THR A 94 -22.41 18.19 22.68
CA THR A 94 -22.47 19.60 23.09
C THR A 94 -21.47 20.52 22.38
N HIS A 95 -21.61 21.83 22.59
CA HIS A 95 -20.68 22.85 22.11
C HIS A 95 -19.52 23.04 23.09
N PRO A 96 -18.26 23.21 22.63
CA PRO A 96 -17.11 23.40 23.52
C PRO A 96 -17.28 24.52 24.56
N GLU A 97 -17.88 25.65 24.19
CA GLU A 97 -18.09 26.78 25.11
C GLU A 97 -19.06 26.51 26.25
N ALA A 98 -20.00 25.58 26.04
CA ALA A 98 -21.03 25.26 27.01
C ALA A 98 -20.55 24.25 28.06
N VAL A 99 -19.26 23.88 28.05
CA VAL A 99 -18.70 22.86 28.96
C VAL A 99 -18.09 23.52 30.18
N THR A 100 -18.77 23.43 31.32
CA THR A 100 -18.25 23.80 32.65
C THR A 100 -17.93 22.56 33.48
N LEU A 101 -17.10 22.68 34.51
CA LEU A 101 -16.80 21.53 35.38
C LEU A 101 -18.07 21.01 36.08
N GLU A 102 -18.92 21.92 36.57
CA GLU A 102 -20.20 21.60 37.19
C GLU A 102 -21.14 20.84 36.24
N SER A 103 -21.27 21.27 34.97
CA SER A 103 -22.10 20.56 33.99
C SER A 103 -21.61 19.12 33.75
N MET A 104 -20.30 18.91 33.78
CA MET A 104 -19.69 17.58 33.59
C MET A 104 -19.88 16.69 34.82
N GLU A 105 -19.76 17.25 36.02
CA GLU A 105 -20.05 16.53 37.26
C GLU A 105 -21.52 16.14 37.38
N ARG A 106 -22.44 17.06 37.06
CA ARG A 106 -23.89 16.79 36.98
C ARG A 106 -24.17 15.65 36.00
N PHE A 107 -23.57 15.69 34.81
CA PHE A 107 -23.73 14.62 33.83
C PHE A 107 -23.21 13.28 34.34
N LYS A 108 -22.00 13.25 34.90
CA LYS A 108 -21.39 12.03 35.45
C LYS A 108 -22.22 11.41 36.56
N LYS A 109 -22.73 12.23 37.50
CA LYS A 109 -23.59 11.79 38.62
C LYS A 109 -24.85 11.05 38.14
N LYS A 110 -25.30 11.30 36.90
CA LYS A 110 -26.48 10.67 36.30
C LYS A 110 -26.14 9.53 35.33
N GLY A 111 -24.94 8.96 35.41
CA GLY A 111 -24.52 7.84 34.56
C GLY A 111 -23.95 8.26 33.21
N GLY A 112 -23.62 9.55 33.05
CA GLY A 112 -22.87 10.05 31.90
C GLY A 112 -21.47 9.43 31.81
N ARG A 113 -21.08 9.01 30.61
CA ARG A 113 -19.78 8.38 30.32
C ARG A 113 -19.01 9.11 29.23
N LEU A 114 -19.68 9.56 28.17
CA LEU A 114 -19.04 10.09 26.96
C LEU A 114 -19.65 11.44 26.54
N VAL A 115 -18.81 12.45 26.37
CA VAL A 115 -19.20 13.79 25.91
C VAL A 115 -18.58 14.06 24.55
N GLU A 116 -19.42 14.32 23.55
CA GLU A 116 -18.99 14.63 22.18
C GLU A 116 -18.99 16.14 21.93
N LEU A 117 -17.83 16.68 21.55
CA LEU A 117 -17.68 18.10 21.20
C LEU A 117 -17.92 18.34 19.71
N GLY A 118 -18.91 19.16 19.39
CA GLY A 118 -19.18 19.68 18.05
C GLY A 118 -18.21 20.80 17.65
N ILE A 119 -17.03 20.43 17.13
CA ILE A 119 -15.91 21.34 16.81
C ILE A 119 -15.94 21.80 15.35
N GLN A 120 -16.20 20.87 14.44
CA GLN A 120 -16.38 21.03 13.00
C GLN A 120 -15.06 21.31 12.28
N SER A 121 -14.39 22.41 12.62
CA SER A 121 -13.09 22.82 12.11
C SER A 121 -12.29 23.54 13.20
N LEU A 122 -10.97 23.66 13.02
CA LEU A 122 -10.12 24.57 13.81
C LEU A 122 -9.49 25.67 12.94
N ASP A 123 -9.90 25.78 11.68
CA ASP A 123 -9.49 26.84 10.77
C ASP A 123 -10.36 28.08 10.97
N THR A 124 -9.72 29.22 11.28
CA THR A 124 -10.43 30.45 11.64
C THR A 124 -11.27 31.03 10.51
N ASP A 125 -10.78 30.97 9.26
CA ASP A 125 -11.53 31.43 8.09
C ASP A 125 -12.76 30.56 7.83
N VAL A 126 -12.62 29.22 7.93
CA VAL A 126 -13.77 28.30 7.84
C VAL A 126 -14.81 28.63 8.91
N LEU A 127 -14.39 28.72 10.18
CA LEU A 127 -15.28 28.97 11.32
C LEU A 127 -16.02 30.32 11.20
N LYS A 128 -15.35 31.38 10.73
CA LYS A 128 -15.96 32.67 10.41
C LYS A 128 -17.02 32.55 9.32
N ARG A 129 -16.68 31.90 8.21
CA ARG A 129 -17.60 31.73 7.06
C ARG A 129 -18.85 30.93 7.41
N ILE A 130 -18.78 30.06 8.43
CA ILE A 130 -19.91 29.27 8.92
C ILE A 130 -20.62 29.90 10.12
N LYS A 131 -20.18 31.07 10.61
CA LYS A 131 -20.75 31.79 11.75
C LYS A 131 -20.74 30.95 13.04
N ARG A 132 -19.61 30.29 13.31
CA ARG A 132 -19.40 29.41 14.48
C ARG A 132 -17.96 29.53 14.98
N GLU A 133 -17.55 30.74 15.31
CA GLU A 133 -16.19 31.00 15.77
C GLU A 133 -15.94 30.35 17.13
N VAL A 134 -14.95 29.47 17.20
CA VAL A 134 -14.47 28.89 18.45
C VAL A 134 -12.96 28.72 18.38
N SER A 135 -12.25 29.24 19.37
CA SER A 135 -10.78 29.13 19.39
C SER A 135 -10.35 27.74 19.85
N PHE A 136 -9.16 27.29 19.40
CA PHE A 136 -8.59 26.03 19.91
C PHE A 136 -8.35 26.06 21.42
N LYS A 137 -8.12 27.24 22.02
CA LYS A 137 -7.99 27.40 23.48
C LYS A 137 -9.27 26.96 24.20
N VAL A 138 -10.43 27.40 23.71
CA VAL A 138 -11.75 27.01 24.26
C VAL A 138 -11.99 25.51 24.09
N VAL A 139 -11.69 24.95 22.91
CA VAL A 139 -11.82 23.51 22.66
C VAL A 139 -10.95 22.69 23.60
N LYS A 140 -9.68 23.10 23.78
CA LYS A 140 -8.76 22.45 24.71
C LYS A 140 -9.28 22.51 26.15
N TYR A 141 -9.77 23.67 26.57
CA TYR A 141 -10.29 23.86 27.91
C TYR A 141 -11.53 22.99 28.20
N ALA A 142 -12.44 22.88 27.24
CA ALA A 142 -13.58 21.96 27.31
C ALA A 142 -13.13 20.50 27.43
N ALA A 143 -12.17 20.09 26.60
CA ALA A 143 -11.59 18.74 26.64
C ALA A 143 -10.94 18.42 27.99
N ASP A 144 -10.18 19.36 28.55
CA ASP A 144 -9.52 19.20 29.85
C ASP A 144 -10.56 19.06 30.98
N ARG A 145 -11.65 19.84 30.96
CA ARG A 145 -12.75 19.74 31.94
C ARG A 145 -13.49 18.40 31.86
N ILE A 146 -13.80 17.92 30.65
CA ILE A 146 -14.42 16.61 30.44
C ILE A 146 -13.57 15.51 31.08
N LYS A 147 -12.26 15.53 30.81
CA LYS A 147 -11.31 14.54 31.33
C LYS A 147 -11.11 14.65 32.84
N LYS A 148 -11.01 15.87 33.37
CA LYS A 148 -10.88 16.11 34.82
C LYS A 148 -12.09 15.58 35.59
N ALA A 149 -13.30 15.69 35.00
CA ALA A 149 -14.49 15.06 35.56
C ALA A 149 -14.45 13.51 35.49
N GLY A 150 -13.50 12.90 34.78
CA GLY A 150 -13.41 11.45 34.58
C GLY A 150 -14.39 10.93 33.53
N LEU A 151 -14.72 11.74 32.53
CA LEU A 151 -15.56 11.39 31.39
C LEU A 151 -14.71 11.15 30.14
N ASN A 152 -15.21 10.32 29.24
CA ASN A 152 -14.61 10.06 27.95
C ASN A 152 -14.89 11.22 26.99
N LEU A 153 -13.90 11.58 26.17
CA LEU A 153 -14.00 12.67 25.19
C LEU A 153 -14.26 12.12 23.80
N GLY A 154 -15.34 12.56 23.17
CA GLY A 154 -15.58 12.40 21.74
C GLY A 154 -15.45 13.74 21.01
N ILE A 155 -15.09 13.69 19.74
CA ILE A 155 -15.02 14.88 18.87
C ILE A 155 -15.78 14.68 17.58
N GLN A 156 -16.33 15.77 17.05
CA GLN A 156 -17.01 15.80 15.77
C GLN A 156 -16.33 16.83 14.86
N VAL A 157 -16.02 16.40 13.64
CA VAL A 157 -15.47 17.25 12.56
C VAL A 157 -16.34 17.19 11.32
N MET A 158 -16.27 18.25 10.52
CA MET A 158 -16.99 18.34 9.25
C MET A 158 -16.02 18.58 8.08
N LEU A 159 -16.35 18.02 6.93
CA LEU A 159 -15.56 18.15 5.70
C LEU A 159 -16.31 18.97 4.65
N GLY A 160 -15.59 19.81 3.93
CA GLY A 160 -16.13 20.55 2.78
C GLY A 160 -17.02 21.73 3.18
N LEU A 161 -16.83 22.29 4.37
CA LEU A 161 -17.48 23.54 4.76
C LEU A 161 -17.02 24.71 3.85
N PRO A 162 -17.77 25.84 3.78
CA PRO A 162 -17.32 27.02 3.05
C PRO A 162 -15.89 27.46 3.43
N GLY A 163 -14.99 27.49 2.45
CA GLY A 163 -13.57 27.85 2.63
C GLY A 163 -12.68 26.70 3.14
N ASP A 164 -13.23 25.50 3.32
CA ASP A 164 -12.49 24.31 3.78
C ASP A 164 -11.70 23.67 2.63
N THR A 165 -10.52 23.15 2.97
CA THR A 165 -9.66 22.38 2.06
C THR A 165 -9.13 21.16 2.81
N ILE A 166 -8.69 20.13 2.09
CA ILE A 166 -8.14 18.93 2.73
C ILE A 166 -6.95 19.24 3.63
N GLU A 167 -6.11 20.21 3.28
CA GLU A 167 -4.99 20.66 4.11
C GLU A 167 -5.48 21.25 5.43
N LYS A 168 -6.55 22.06 5.40
CA LYS A 168 -7.19 22.62 6.59
C LYS A 168 -7.84 21.53 7.45
N SER A 169 -8.54 20.58 6.84
CA SER A 169 -9.12 19.44 7.56
C SER A 169 -8.03 18.56 8.21
N ILE A 170 -6.91 18.31 7.52
CA ILE A 170 -5.75 17.57 8.06
C ILE A 170 -5.12 18.34 9.23
N LYS A 171 -4.91 19.66 9.11
CA LYS A 171 -4.39 20.50 10.20
C LYS A 171 -5.32 20.45 11.43
N THR A 172 -6.63 20.49 11.21
CA THR A 172 -7.65 20.34 12.25
C THR A 172 -7.51 18.98 12.95
N ALA A 173 -7.54 17.87 12.20
CA ALA A 173 -7.42 16.52 12.76
C ALA A 173 -6.12 16.33 13.56
N LYS A 174 -4.97 16.78 13.02
CA LYS A 174 -3.66 16.71 13.68
C LYS A 174 -3.59 17.53 14.98
N LYS A 175 -4.33 18.64 15.09
CA LYS A 175 -4.44 19.38 16.36
C LYS A 175 -5.34 18.65 17.35
N LEU A 176 -6.46 18.10 16.89
CA LEU A 176 -7.43 17.43 17.76
C LEU A 176 -6.92 16.12 18.37
N ILE A 177 -6.10 15.34 17.66
CA ILE A 177 -5.49 14.12 18.25
C ILE A 177 -4.63 14.43 19.47
N LYS A 178 -4.08 15.64 19.59
CA LYS A 178 -3.29 16.06 20.77
C LYS A 178 -4.16 16.14 22.03
N LEU A 179 -5.47 16.33 21.87
CA LEU A 179 -6.43 16.29 22.97
C LEU A 179 -6.69 14.86 23.44
N LYS A 180 -6.13 13.82 22.78
CA LYS A 180 -6.34 12.39 23.06
C LYS A 180 -7.83 12.04 23.26
N PRO A 181 -8.72 12.32 22.29
CA PRO A 181 -10.11 11.90 22.36
C PRO A 181 -10.20 10.38 22.24
N GLU A 182 -11.22 9.78 22.82
CA GLU A 182 -11.52 8.35 22.69
C GLU A 182 -12.22 8.05 21.37
N THR A 183 -13.13 8.94 20.95
CA THR A 183 -13.93 8.74 19.73
C THR A 183 -13.94 9.95 18.82
N ALA A 184 -14.14 9.69 17.52
CA ALA A 184 -14.32 10.72 16.51
C ALA A 184 -15.51 10.43 15.59
N ARG A 185 -16.19 11.48 15.14
CA ARG A 185 -17.22 11.47 14.09
C ARG A 185 -16.85 12.40 12.96
N ILE A 186 -17.02 11.94 11.73
CA ILE A 186 -16.68 12.69 10.51
C ILE A 186 -17.93 12.83 9.66
N TYR A 187 -18.35 14.06 9.39
CA TYR A 187 -19.52 14.34 8.57
C TYR A 187 -19.15 15.17 7.34
N PRO A 188 -19.57 14.78 6.13
CA PRO A 188 -19.45 15.68 5.01
C PRO A 188 -20.55 16.76 5.07
N THR A 189 -20.27 17.93 4.49
CA THR A 189 -21.22 19.04 4.45
C THR A 189 -22.28 18.80 3.37
N LEU A 190 -23.56 18.82 3.77
CA LEU A 190 -24.71 18.76 2.87
C LEU A 190 -25.36 20.13 2.75
N ILE A 191 -26.03 20.38 1.62
CA ILE A 191 -26.83 21.58 1.40
C ILE A 191 -28.28 21.24 1.72
N ILE A 192 -28.78 21.81 2.81
CA ILE A 192 -30.12 21.52 3.32
C ILE A 192 -31.06 22.68 3.03
N LYS A 193 -32.25 22.38 2.51
CA LYS A 193 -33.26 23.38 2.15
C LYS A 193 -33.60 24.28 3.34
N GLY A 194 -33.55 25.59 3.12
CA GLY A 194 -33.85 26.60 4.15
C GLY A 194 -32.65 26.91 5.06
N THR A 195 -31.43 26.61 4.61
CA THR A 195 -30.19 27.09 5.25
C THR A 195 -29.59 28.23 4.45
N GLU A 196 -28.76 29.07 5.08
CA GLU A 196 -28.00 30.09 4.35
C GLU A 196 -27.08 29.46 3.29
N LEU A 197 -26.55 28.26 3.56
CA LEU A 197 -25.72 27.52 2.61
C LEU A 197 -26.50 27.13 1.35
N ALA A 198 -27.79 26.82 1.47
CA ALA A 198 -28.66 26.58 0.30
C ALA A 198 -28.83 27.83 -0.56
N GLU A 199 -28.96 29.01 0.05
CA GLU A 199 -29.03 30.27 -0.71
C GLU A 199 -27.68 30.61 -1.36
N ARG A 200 -26.56 30.34 -0.68
CA ARG A 200 -25.23 30.47 -1.28
C ARG A 200 -25.03 29.52 -2.46
N TYR A 201 -25.53 28.29 -2.37
CA TYR A 201 -25.48 27.31 -3.46
C TYR A 201 -26.29 27.75 -4.67
N LYS A 202 -27.54 28.20 -4.49
CA LYS A 202 -28.39 28.70 -5.58
C LYS A 202 -27.77 29.90 -6.31
N LYS A 203 -27.03 30.75 -5.58
CA LYS A 203 -26.31 31.91 -6.12
C LYS A 203 -24.90 31.56 -6.64
N GLU A 204 -24.57 30.27 -6.73
CA GLU A 204 -23.25 29.75 -7.12
C GLU A 204 -22.05 30.24 -6.27
N LYS A 205 -22.31 30.81 -5.09
CA LYS A 205 -21.28 31.28 -4.14
C LYS A 205 -20.66 30.16 -3.31
N TYR A 206 -21.17 28.93 -3.42
CA TYR A 206 -20.64 27.74 -2.77
C TYR A 206 -21.00 26.50 -3.58
N ARG A 207 -20.03 25.58 -3.74
CA ARG A 207 -20.25 24.25 -4.32
C ARG A 207 -19.81 23.19 -3.30
N PRO A 208 -20.65 22.17 -3.02
CA PRO A 208 -20.30 21.13 -2.07
C PRO A 208 -19.25 20.19 -2.68
N LEU A 209 -18.61 19.37 -1.84
CA LEU A 209 -17.77 18.29 -2.34
C LEU A 209 -18.59 17.29 -3.16
N SER A 210 -18.02 16.79 -4.26
CA SER A 210 -18.52 15.57 -4.89
C SER A 210 -18.41 14.40 -3.92
N ILE A 211 -19.26 13.38 -4.09
CA ILE A 211 -19.24 12.17 -3.26
C ILE A 211 -17.86 11.50 -3.19
N ASP A 212 -17.16 11.36 -4.31
CA ASP A 212 -15.84 10.72 -4.35
C ASP A 212 -14.77 11.52 -3.61
N LYS A 213 -14.74 12.85 -3.78
CA LYS A 213 -13.84 13.73 -3.01
C LYS A 213 -14.13 13.64 -1.50
N ALA A 214 -15.41 13.65 -1.10
CA ALA A 214 -15.77 13.56 0.31
C ALA A 214 -15.36 12.21 0.93
N ILE A 215 -15.51 11.11 0.18
CA ILE A 215 -15.07 9.76 0.58
C ILE A 215 -13.54 9.70 0.73
N GLU A 216 -12.81 10.26 -0.22
CA GLU A 216 -11.33 10.33 -0.17
C GLU A 216 -10.86 11.12 1.05
N GLN A 217 -11.41 12.31 1.28
CA GLN A 217 -11.06 13.14 2.44
C GLN A 217 -11.43 12.44 3.75
N ALA A 218 -12.62 11.83 3.85
CA ALA A 218 -13.04 11.08 5.03
C ALA A 218 -12.11 9.90 5.34
N ALA A 219 -11.63 9.17 4.32
CA ALA A 219 -10.66 8.10 4.49
C ALA A 219 -9.34 8.62 5.08
N VAL A 220 -8.80 9.72 4.52
CA VAL A 220 -7.54 10.34 4.99
C VAL A 220 -7.67 10.83 6.44
N ILE A 221 -8.75 11.52 6.77
CA ILE A 221 -8.98 12.02 8.13
C ILE A 221 -9.22 10.87 9.11
N SER A 222 -9.91 9.80 8.70
CA SER A 222 -10.07 8.60 9.53
C SER A 222 -8.74 7.96 9.87
N ASP A 223 -7.83 7.83 8.90
CA ASP A 223 -6.47 7.30 9.14
C ASP A 223 -5.70 8.15 10.16
N ILE A 224 -5.81 9.48 10.13
CA ILE A 224 -5.14 10.34 11.11
C ILE A 224 -5.64 10.04 12.52
N PHE A 225 -6.95 9.91 12.71
CA PHE A 225 -7.53 9.61 14.01
C PHE A 225 -7.17 8.21 14.51
N GLU A 226 -7.32 7.19 13.67
CA GLU A 226 -7.12 5.80 14.08
C GLU A 226 -5.66 5.45 14.32
N ASN A 227 -4.73 6.00 13.54
CA ASN A 227 -3.29 5.84 13.80
C ASN A 227 -2.86 6.51 15.11
N ALA A 228 -3.64 7.45 15.63
CA ALA A 228 -3.43 8.07 16.94
C ALA A 228 -4.20 7.36 18.07
N GLY A 229 -4.84 6.21 17.79
CA GLY A 229 -5.61 5.44 18.77
C GLY A 229 -7.05 5.95 19.00
N VAL A 230 -7.54 6.90 18.20
CA VAL A 230 -8.90 7.45 18.32
C VAL A 230 -9.87 6.59 17.52
N LYS A 231 -10.94 6.09 18.15
CA LYS A 231 -11.94 5.25 17.47
C LYS A 231 -12.89 6.10 16.63
N VAL A 232 -12.84 5.97 15.31
CA VAL A 232 -13.80 6.63 14.41
C VAL A 232 -15.11 5.84 14.40
N ILE A 233 -16.08 6.30 15.19
CA ILE A 233 -17.35 5.59 15.43
C ILE A 233 -18.42 5.89 14.38
N ARG A 234 -18.29 7.00 13.63
CA ARG A 234 -19.23 7.37 12.56
C ARG A 234 -18.53 8.14 11.44
N ILE A 235 -18.85 7.76 10.21
CA ILE A 235 -18.50 8.49 8.99
C ILE A 235 -19.80 8.67 8.18
N GLY A 236 -20.16 9.91 7.87
CA GLY A 236 -21.42 10.24 7.20
C GLY A 236 -22.62 10.33 8.15
N LEU A 237 -23.70 10.98 7.68
CA LEU A 237 -24.91 11.22 8.48
C LEU A 237 -25.74 9.94 8.67
N HIS A 238 -26.61 9.91 9.69
CA HIS A 238 -27.56 8.82 9.88
C HIS A 238 -28.63 8.89 8.79
N PRO A 239 -28.93 7.80 8.07
CA PRO A 239 -30.00 7.82 7.07
C PRO A 239 -31.34 8.13 7.75
N SER A 240 -32.13 8.98 7.12
CA SER A 240 -33.51 9.27 7.54
C SER A 240 -34.35 9.54 6.30
N ARG A 241 -35.67 9.31 6.39
CA ARG A 241 -36.60 9.62 5.29
C ARG A 241 -36.46 11.07 4.81
N ASP A 242 -36.14 11.98 5.72
CA ASP A 242 -35.90 13.38 5.40
C ASP A 242 -34.58 13.58 4.64
N LEU A 243 -33.49 12.93 5.04
CA LEU A 243 -32.20 13.06 4.35
C LEU A 243 -32.17 12.34 3.00
N ASP A 244 -32.97 11.29 2.82
CA ASP A 244 -33.18 10.62 1.54
C ASP A 244 -34.06 11.44 0.58
N SER A 245 -34.73 12.49 1.07
CA SER A 245 -35.62 13.32 0.27
C SER A 245 -34.84 14.42 -0.47
N PRO A 246 -34.96 14.51 -1.82
CA PRO A 246 -34.43 15.62 -2.60
C PRO A 246 -35.04 16.98 -2.21
N ARG A 247 -36.20 16.96 -1.53
CA ARG A 247 -36.86 18.16 -1.02
C ARG A 247 -36.14 18.76 0.19
N THR A 248 -35.33 17.97 0.89
CA THR A 248 -34.61 18.37 2.09
C THR A 248 -33.12 18.55 1.79
N VAL A 249 -32.47 17.57 1.15
CA VAL A 249 -31.07 17.67 0.73
C VAL A 249 -31.03 18.13 -0.72
N LEU A 250 -30.67 19.40 -0.94
CA LEU A 250 -30.63 20.00 -2.27
C LEU A 250 -29.40 19.58 -3.07
N ALA A 251 -28.27 19.38 -2.39
CA ALA A 251 -27.01 18.94 -2.99
C ALA A 251 -26.00 18.50 -1.93
N GLY A 252 -24.95 17.80 -2.37
CA GLY A 252 -23.83 17.38 -1.53
C GLY A 252 -23.65 15.86 -1.47
N PRO A 253 -22.57 15.40 -0.81
CA PRO A 253 -22.14 14.01 -0.84
C PRO A 253 -22.91 13.14 0.17
N TYR A 254 -24.21 12.94 -0.08
CA TYR A 254 -25.05 12.04 0.73
C TYR A 254 -25.20 10.67 0.07
N HIS A 255 -25.06 9.62 0.88
CA HIS A 255 -25.37 8.24 0.50
C HIS A 255 -25.59 7.41 1.78
N PRO A 256 -26.58 6.50 1.85
CA PRO A 256 -26.80 5.68 3.03
C PRO A 256 -25.58 4.85 3.44
N ALA A 257 -24.84 4.33 2.46
CA ALA A 257 -23.59 3.59 2.65
C ALA A 257 -22.32 4.46 2.59
N PHE A 258 -22.41 5.79 2.77
CA PHE A 258 -21.24 6.69 2.71
C PHE A 258 -20.10 6.24 3.65
N GLY A 259 -20.45 5.83 4.87
CA GLY A 259 -19.46 5.37 5.84
C GLY A 259 -18.73 4.11 5.38
N GLU A 260 -19.44 3.12 4.83
CA GLU A 260 -18.83 1.91 4.27
C GLU A 260 -17.92 2.26 3.08
N MET A 261 -18.37 3.14 2.19
CA MET A 261 -17.58 3.61 1.05
C MET A 261 -16.28 4.30 1.51
N ALA A 262 -16.32 5.14 2.55
CA ALA A 262 -15.14 5.76 3.13
C ALA A 262 -14.19 4.74 3.78
N ARG A 263 -14.72 3.71 4.44
CA ARG A 263 -13.91 2.61 5.02
C ARG A 263 -13.24 1.76 3.94
N ALA A 264 -13.96 1.44 2.87
CA ALA A 264 -13.38 0.73 1.73
C ALA A 264 -12.28 1.58 1.06
N ARG A 265 -12.53 2.88 0.88
CA ARG A 265 -11.53 3.82 0.37
C ARG A 265 -10.28 3.90 1.24
N GLN A 266 -10.45 3.92 2.56
CA GLN A 266 -9.36 3.88 3.53
C GLN A 266 -8.52 2.60 3.37
N MET A 267 -9.17 1.43 3.27
CA MET A 267 -8.50 0.16 3.03
C MET A 267 -7.75 0.16 1.68
N ARG A 268 -8.38 0.65 0.62
CA ARG A 268 -7.76 0.82 -0.71
C ARG A 268 -6.46 1.61 -0.62
N ASN A 269 -6.47 2.74 0.06
CA ASN A 269 -5.30 3.60 0.23
C ASN A 269 -4.19 2.91 1.04
N ARG A 270 -4.56 2.15 2.09
CA ARG A 270 -3.62 1.32 2.86
C ARG A 270 -2.98 0.22 2.00
N ILE A 271 -3.76 -0.45 1.15
CA ILE A 271 -3.27 -1.47 0.21
C ILE A 271 -2.28 -0.83 -0.78
N ILE A 272 -2.62 0.34 -1.35
CA ILE A 272 -1.74 1.11 -2.24
C ILE A 272 -0.43 1.48 -1.56
N LYS A 273 -0.48 1.89 -0.28
CA LYS A 273 0.73 2.24 0.48
C LYS A 273 1.58 1.01 0.80
N ALA A 274 0.95 -0.11 1.12
CA ALA A 274 1.64 -1.36 1.46
C ALA A 274 2.28 -2.01 0.22
N ILE A 275 1.63 -1.92 -0.94
CA ILE A 275 2.11 -2.46 -2.21
C ILE A 275 2.76 -1.33 -3.00
N ARG A 276 4.10 -1.22 -2.96
CA ARG A 276 4.79 -0.20 -3.77
C ARG A 276 4.49 -0.45 -5.26
N THR A 277 3.95 0.55 -5.95
CA THR A 277 3.44 0.47 -7.34
C THR A 277 4.44 -0.11 -8.34
N ARG A 278 5.75 0.09 -8.10
CA ARG A 278 6.83 -0.47 -8.92
C ARG A 278 6.88 -2.00 -8.94
N TYR A 279 6.31 -2.66 -7.93
CA TYR A 279 6.26 -4.12 -7.85
C TYR A 279 4.95 -4.71 -8.37
N ALA A 280 3.92 -3.89 -8.60
CA ALA A 280 2.59 -4.38 -8.90
C ALA A 280 2.28 -4.51 -10.41
N ARG A 281 3.04 -3.79 -11.27
CA ARG A 281 2.89 -3.86 -12.73
C ARG A 281 3.35 -5.23 -13.25
N ASN A 282 2.65 -5.78 -14.23
CA ASN A 282 2.91 -7.09 -14.88
C ASN A 282 2.73 -8.34 -13.98
N ARG A 283 1.83 -8.27 -12.99
CA ARG A 283 1.43 -9.43 -12.17
C ARG A 283 0.20 -10.11 -12.74
N SER A 284 0.16 -11.45 -12.70
CA SER A 284 -1.03 -12.23 -13.09
C SER A 284 -2.23 -11.96 -12.18
N HIS A 285 -1.97 -11.64 -10.91
CA HIS A 285 -2.92 -11.13 -9.93
C HIS A 285 -2.16 -10.69 -8.65
N ILE A 286 -2.85 -10.06 -7.71
CA ILE A 286 -2.41 -9.73 -6.36
C ILE A 286 -3.32 -10.44 -5.37
N GLU A 287 -2.75 -11.28 -4.50
CA GLU A 287 -3.51 -11.96 -3.45
C GLU A 287 -3.49 -11.14 -2.15
N ILE A 288 -4.67 -10.85 -1.61
CA ILE A 288 -4.85 -10.16 -0.33
C ILE A 288 -5.48 -11.12 0.66
N HIS A 289 -4.75 -11.45 1.72
CA HIS A 289 -5.18 -12.38 2.76
C HIS A 289 -5.76 -11.63 3.97
N MET A 290 -7.03 -11.87 4.28
CA MET A 290 -7.70 -11.23 5.42
C MET A 290 -8.87 -12.04 5.97
N PRO A 291 -9.42 -11.70 7.14
CA PRO A 291 -10.64 -12.32 7.64
C PRO A 291 -11.82 -12.10 6.69
N LYS A 292 -12.68 -13.11 6.52
CA LYS A 292 -13.86 -13.07 5.62
C LYS A 292 -14.75 -11.85 5.83
N LYS A 293 -14.94 -11.43 7.10
CA LYS A 293 -15.72 -10.24 7.47
C LYS A 293 -15.20 -8.91 6.88
N MET A 294 -13.95 -8.86 6.40
CA MET A 294 -13.31 -7.66 5.86
C MET A 294 -13.28 -7.62 4.32
N PHE A 295 -13.76 -8.65 3.63
CA PHE A 295 -13.68 -8.75 2.16
C PHE A 295 -14.37 -7.57 1.46
N ASN A 296 -15.48 -7.09 2.04
CA ASN A 296 -16.22 -5.95 1.51
C ASN A 296 -15.39 -4.66 1.54
N LEU A 297 -14.43 -4.53 2.47
CA LEU A 297 -13.54 -3.37 2.54
C LEU A 297 -12.52 -3.33 1.41
N ILE A 298 -12.09 -4.48 0.86
CA ILE A 298 -11.28 -4.50 -0.36
C ILE A 298 -12.17 -4.27 -1.58
N SER A 299 -13.28 -5.02 -1.66
CA SER A 299 -14.16 -4.98 -2.83
C SER A 299 -14.73 -3.59 -3.05
N GLY A 300 -15.13 -2.95 -1.95
CA GLY A 300 -15.81 -1.66 -1.96
C GLY A 300 -17.24 -1.76 -2.48
N HIS A 301 -17.97 -0.65 -2.32
CA HIS A 301 -19.37 -0.57 -2.73
C HIS A 301 -19.52 -0.79 -4.24
N LYS A 302 -20.29 -1.83 -4.61
CA LYS A 302 -20.46 -2.31 -6.00
C LYS A 302 -19.14 -2.72 -6.68
N GLY A 303 -18.13 -3.16 -5.92
CA GLY A 303 -16.84 -3.63 -6.45
C GLY A 303 -15.91 -2.52 -6.96
N ARG A 304 -16.22 -1.24 -6.69
CA ARG A 304 -15.49 -0.10 -7.25
C ARG A 304 -14.04 -0.01 -6.76
N ASP A 305 -13.78 -0.24 -5.48
CA ASP A 305 -12.43 -0.11 -4.92
C ASP A 305 -11.52 -1.25 -5.38
N ARG A 306 -12.05 -2.48 -5.52
CA ARG A 306 -11.33 -3.58 -6.18
C ARG A 306 -10.99 -3.25 -7.62
N LYS A 307 -11.95 -2.83 -8.44
CA LYS A 307 -11.70 -2.43 -9.84
C LYS A 307 -10.64 -1.32 -9.93
N PHE A 308 -10.69 -0.35 -9.02
CA PHE A 308 -9.68 0.68 -8.93
C PHE A 308 -8.29 0.10 -8.62
N LEU A 309 -8.17 -0.80 -7.65
CA LEU A 309 -6.90 -1.46 -7.33
C LEU A 309 -6.38 -2.27 -8.53
N GLU A 310 -7.26 -2.97 -9.23
CA GLU A 310 -6.92 -3.74 -10.43
C GLU A 310 -6.34 -2.85 -11.54
N GLN A 311 -6.98 -1.69 -11.78
CA GLN A 311 -6.48 -0.68 -12.73
C GLN A 311 -5.19 -0.01 -12.24
N TYR A 312 -5.14 0.38 -10.97
CA TYR A 312 -4.01 1.10 -10.37
C TYR A 312 -2.73 0.26 -10.37
N PHE A 313 -2.85 -1.04 -10.10
CA PHE A 313 -1.74 -1.97 -10.13
C PHE A 313 -1.51 -2.62 -11.50
N GLY A 314 -2.51 -2.62 -12.38
CA GLY A 314 -2.46 -3.33 -13.66
C GLY A 314 -2.49 -4.85 -13.49
N ALA A 315 -3.19 -5.37 -12.47
CA ALA A 315 -3.27 -6.78 -12.14
C ALA A 315 -4.59 -7.12 -11.41
N PRO A 316 -5.24 -8.28 -11.69
CA PRO A 316 -6.43 -8.72 -10.96
C PRO A 316 -6.21 -8.80 -9.44
N ILE A 317 -7.21 -8.49 -8.61
CA ILE A 317 -7.13 -8.66 -7.15
C ILE A 317 -7.87 -9.94 -6.75
N LEU A 318 -7.19 -10.85 -6.07
CA LEU A 318 -7.79 -12.03 -5.45
C LEU A 318 -7.83 -11.85 -3.93
N ILE A 319 -8.99 -12.08 -3.34
CA ILE A 319 -9.19 -11.96 -1.90
C ILE A 319 -9.30 -13.38 -1.33
N LYS A 320 -8.43 -13.71 -0.36
CA LYS A 320 -8.40 -15.02 0.29
C LYS A 320 -8.58 -14.90 1.79
N GLU A 321 -9.23 -15.90 2.36
CA GLU A 321 -9.42 -15.98 3.82
C GLU A 321 -8.11 -16.40 4.49
N ASN A 322 -7.72 -15.68 5.53
CA ASN A 322 -6.55 -16.03 6.33
C ASN A 322 -6.94 -16.96 7.50
N LYS A 323 -6.61 -18.25 7.39
CA LYS A 323 -6.94 -19.30 8.38
C LYS A 323 -6.00 -19.32 9.61
N GLY A 324 -5.58 -18.16 10.14
CA GLY A 324 -4.93 -18.08 11.46
C GLY A 324 -3.51 -17.49 11.56
N ARG A 325 -3.08 -16.55 10.72
CA ARG A 325 -1.86 -15.74 10.97
C ARG A 325 -2.11 -14.24 10.75
N GLN A 326 -1.23 -13.39 11.28
CA GLN A 326 -1.24 -11.92 11.12
C GLN A 326 -1.64 -11.44 9.72
N GLU A 327 -2.28 -10.27 9.64
CA GLU A 327 -2.56 -9.55 8.39
C GLU A 327 -1.28 -9.45 7.56
N LYS A 328 -1.25 -10.10 6.39
CA LYS A 328 -0.03 -10.19 5.57
C LYS A 328 -0.37 -9.90 4.11
N ILE A 329 0.21 -8.82 3.60
CA ILE A 329 0.22 -8.52 2.17
C ILE A 329 1.51 -9.14 1.63
N MET A 330 1.39 -10.20 0.82
CA MET A 330 2.53 -10.90 0.24
C MET A 330 2.73 -10.48 -1.22
N ASP A 331 3.79 -9.72 -1.47
CA ASP A 331 4.31 -9.45 -2.81
C ASP A 331 5.32 -10.54 -3.18
N ILE A 332 4.99 -11.36 -4.18
CA ILE A 332 5.65 -12.66 -4.44
C ILE A 332 6.62 -12.64 -5.64
N ARG A 333 7.01 -11.49 -6.20
CA ARG A 333 8.04 -11.42 -7.27
C ARG A 333 9.01 -10.26 -7.05
N ARG A 334 10.31 -10.53 -7.18
CA ARG A 334 11.44 -9.60 -7.08
C ARG A 334 12.37 -9.89 -8.26
N ASP A 335 13.30 -8.99 -8.58
CA ASP A 335 14.39 -9.35 -9.49
C ASP A 335 15.10 -10.59 -8.94
N ILE A 336 15.38 -11.58 -9.77
CA ILE A 336 15.98 -12.85 -9.34
C ILE A 336 17.43 -12.88 -9.79
N ALA A 337 18.31 -13.26 -8.88
CA ALA A 337 19.66 -13.67 -9.22
C ALA A 337 19.73 -15.19 -9.06
N VAL A 338 19.91 -15.91 -10.17
CA VAL A 338 20.28 -17.32 -10.12
C VAL A 338 21.79 -17.42 -10.01
N ILE A 339 22.28 -18.07 -8.95
CA ILE A 339 23.69 -18.05 -8.56
C ILE A 339 24.20 -19.44 -8.23
N ASP A 340 25.53 -19.58 -8.22
CA ASP A 340 26.18 -20.70 -7.55
C ASP A 340 26.03 -20.60 -6.01
N PRO A 341 25.56 -21.66 -5.32
CA PRO A 341 25.45 -21.69 -3.86
C PRO A 341 26.80 -21.54 -3.13
N ARG A 342 27.93 -21.66 -3.80
CA ARG A 342 29.29 -21.53 -3.25
C ARG A 342 29.87 -20.13 -3.40
N MET A 343 29.14 -19.22 -4.04
CA MET A 343 29.50 -17.81 -4.12
C MET A 343 29.79 -17.23 -2.72
N PRO A 344 30.81 -16.37 -2.54
CA PRO A 344 31.12 -15.78 -1.25
C PRO A 344 29.91 -15.18 -0.53
N LYS A 345 29.77 -15.46 0.78
CA LYS A 345 28.62 -15.01 1.59
C LYS A 345 28.39 -13.50 1.50
N GLN A 346 29.46 -12.71 1.52
CA GLN A 346 29.40 -11.25 1.40
C GLN A 346 28.77 -10.80 0.07
N ALA A 347 29.09 -11.50 -1.02
CA ALA A 347 28.50 -11.21 -2.33
C ALA A 347 27.00 -11.53 -2.37
N LYS A 348 26.57 -12.66 -1.77
CA LYS A 348 25.14 -12.99 -1.61
C LYS A 348 24.40 -11.92 -0.83
N GLU A 349 24.96 -11.46 0.29
CA GLU A 349 24.36 -10.41 1.11
C GLU A 349 24.29 -9.07 0.36
N LYS A 350 25.30 -8.74 -0.47
CA LYS A 350 25.25 -7.55 -1.32
C LYS A 350 24.14 -7.63 -2.36
N LEU A 351 23.95 -8.77 -3.03
CA LEU A 351 22.83 -8.97 -3.96
C LEU A 351 21.46 -8.84 -3.26
N LYS A 352 21.31 -9.40 -2.05
CA LYS A 352 20.08 -9.20 -1.25
C LYS A 352 19.85 -7.71 -0.92
N LYS A 353 20.90 -6.97 -0.57
CA LYS A 353 20.83 -5.50 -0.33
C LYS A 353 20.47 -4.73 -1.60
N LEU A 354 20.85 -5.24 -2.77
CA LEU A 354 20.42 -4.74 -4.08
C LEU A 354 19.00 -5.18 -4.46
N ASN A 355 18.27 -5.80 -3.53
CA ASN A 355 16.88 -6.25 -3.65
C ASN A 355 16.66 -7.42 -4.62
N TYR A 356 17.70 -8.21 -4.91
CA TYR A 356 17.55 -9.49 -5.60
C TYR A 356 17.01 -10.57 -4.66
N PHE A 357 16.07 -11.38 -5.14
CA PHE A 357 15.79 -12.69 -4.58
C PHE A 357 16.85 -13.67 -5.09
N ILE A 358 17.48 -14.38 -4.16
CA ILE A 358 18.55 -15.31 -4.47
C ILE A 358 17.94 -16.70 -4.72
N ALA A 359 18.12 -17.20 -5.93
CA ALA A 359 17.80 -18.57 -6.30
C ALA A 359 19.12 -19.34 -6.48
N GLU A 360 19.43 -20.25 -5.58
CA GLU A 360 20.67 -21.02 -5.64
C GLU A 360 20.49 -22.23 -6.56
N ALA A 361 21.36 -22.37 -7.55
CA ALA A 361 21.38 -23.53 -8.42
C ALA A 361 21.76 -24.81 -7.63
N PRO A 362 21.17 -25.97 -7.94
CA PRO A 362 21.53 -27.21 -7.25
C PRO A 362 22.97 -27.62 -7.58
N LEU A 363 23.67 -28.21 -6.60
CA LEU A 363 25.00 -28.78 -6.84
C LEU A 363 24.89 -30.08 -7.64
N ARG A 364 25.46 -30.09 -8.85
CA ARG A 364 25.52 -31.27 -9.73
C ARG A 364 26.75 -32.11 -9.43
N LYS A 365 26.55 -33.16 -8.64
CA LYS A 365 27.62 -34.12 -8.26
C LYS A 365 28.35 -34.75 -9.46
N LYS A 366 27.70 -34.82 -10.62
CA LYS A 366 28.32 -35.33 -11.86
C LYS A 366 29.43 -34.43 -12.39
N PHE A 367 29.38 -33.12 -12.14
CA PHE A 367 30.39 -32.18 -12.60
C PHE A 367 31.63 -32.20 -11.71
N HIS A 368 32.76 -31.75 -12.28
CA HIS A 368 33.97 -31.48 -11.53
C HIS A 368 33.69 -30.51 -10.38
N LYS A 369 34.30 -30.80 -9.21
CA LYS A 369 34.09 -30.07 -7.96
C LYS A 369 34.06 -28.55 -8.15
N PRO A 370 34.96 -27.89 -8.89
CA PRO A 370 34.97 -26.42 -8.97
C PRO A 370 33.75 -25.81 -9.65
N VAL A 371 33.03 -26.54 -10.51
CA VAL A 371 31.92 -26.00 -11.32
C VAL A 371 30.55 -26.61 -11.00
N GLN A 372 30.43 -27.43 -9.94
CA GLN A 372 29.20 -28.14 -9.59
C GLN A 372 27.96 -27.26 -9.41
N GLY A 373 28.12 -26.00 -9.02
CA GLY A 373 27.03 -25.06 -8.83
C GLY A 373 26.88 -24.00 -9.92
N HIS A 374 27.71 -24.04 -10.98
CA HIS A 374 27.73 -23.01 -12.01
C HIS A 374 26.39 -22.97 -12.76
N ALA A 375 25.69 -21.84 -12.69
CA ALA A 375 24.36 -21.70 -13.29
C ALA A 375 24.42 -21.75 -14.82
N ASP A 376 25.49 -21.25 -15.43
CA ASP A 376 25.70 -21.25 -16.89
C ASP A 376 25.97 -22.64 -17.50
N MET A 377 26.18 -23.66 -16.66
CA MET A 377 26.21 -25.06 -17.09
C MET A 377 24.82 -25.71 -17.13
N MET A 378 23.81 -25.06 -16.55
CA MET A 378 22.45 -25.62 -16.38
C MET A 378 21.35 -24.74 -16.97
N ILE A 379 21.67 -23.48 -17.29
CA ILE A 379 20.71 -22.47 -17.74
C ILE A 379 21.29 -21.71 -18.93
N PHE A 380 20.44 -21.52 -19.93
CA PHE A 380 20.67 -20.58 -21.02
C PHE A 380 19.53 -19.55 -21.08
N ARG A 381 19.86 -18.29 -21.34
CA ARG A 381 18.88 -17.20 -21.48
C ARG A 381 19.05 -16.48 -22.82
N TYR A 382 17.97 -16.39 -23.59
CA TYR A 382 17.86 -15.52 -24.76
C TYR A 382 16.57 -14.71 -24.68
N LYS A 383 16.70 -13.39 -24.51
CA LYS A 383 15.57 -12.49 -24.26
C LYS A 383 14.74 -12.96 -23.05
N ASP A 384 13.47 -13.25 -23.25
CA ASP A 384 12.50 -13.77 -22.30
C ASP A 384 12.47 -15.31 -22.23
N THR A 385 13.19 -15.99 -23.12
CA THR A 385 13.26 -17.46 -23.17
C THR A 385 14.42 -17.96 -22.32
N VAL A 386 14.13 -18.95 -21.48
CA VAL A 386 15.09 -19.63 -20.62
C VAL A 386 15.04 -21.12 -20.93
N VAL A 387 16.15 -21.70 -21.33
CA VAL A 387 16.29 -23.15 -21.46
C VAL A 387 17.01 -23.64 -20.20
N TYR A 388 16.46 -24.64 -19.52
CA TYR A 388 17.00 -25.12 -18.26
C TYR A 388 17.13 -26.64 -18.20
N GLU A 389 18.15 -27.11 -17.51
CA GLU A 389 18.44 -28.53 -17.29
C GLU A 389 17.45 -29.19 -16.31
N PRO A 390 16.97 -30.42 -16.57
CA PRO A 390 16.11 -31.17 -15.65
C PRO A 390 16.67 -31.22 -14.21
N GLY A 391 15.86 -30.87 -13.21
CA GLY A 391 16.28 -30.69 -11.81
C GLY A 391 16.32 -29.23 -11.35
N LEU A 392 16.11 -28.26 -12.24
CA LEU A 392 15.90 -26.84 -11.92
C LEU A 392 14.42 -26.43 -11.89
N GLU A 393 13.48 -27.38 -11.72
CA GLU A 393 12.03 -27.12 -11.82
C GLU A 393 11.56 -25.99 -10.92
N ARG A 394 12.06 -25.91 -9.68
CA ARG A 394 11.72 -24.84 -8.73
C ARG A 394 12.19 -23.46 -9.21
N ILE A 395 13.39 -23.39 -9.78
CA ILE A 395 13.94 -22.15 -10.35
C ILE A 395 13.15 -21.78 -11.61
N ALA A 396 12.86 -22.75 -12.48
CA ALA A 396 12.07 -22.55 -13.68
C ALA A 396 10.65 -22.06 -13.34
N GLU A 397 9.99 -22.62 -12.34
CA GLU A 397 8.69 -22.16 -11.85
C GLU A 397 8.78 -20.71 -11.35
N LEU A 398 9.78 -20.40 -10.53
CA LEU A 398 10.05 -19.04 -10.07
C LEU A 398 10.26 -18.05 -11.22
N LEU A 399 10.98 -18.45 -12.27
CA LEU A 399 11.22 -17.64 -13.47
C LEU A 399 9.98 -17.50 -14.35
N ARG A 400 9.16 -18.55 -14.49
CA ARG A 400 7.85 -18.48 -15.17
C ARG A 400 6.94 -17.47 -14.48
N HIS A 401 6.92 -17.47 -13.14
CA HIS A 401 6.24 -16.43 -12.40
C HIS A 401 6.79 -15.04 -12.75
N ASN A 402 8.07 -14.87 -13.07
CA ASN A 402 8.64 -13.57 -13.47
C ASN A 402 8.45 -13.21 -14.96
N GLY A 403 7.60 -13.95 -15.68
CA GLY A 403 7.26 -13.67 -17.06
C GLY A 403 8.24 -14.25 -18.08
N TYR A 404 9.14 -15.14 -17.66
CA TYR A 404 10.06 -15.83 -18.56
C TYR A 404 9.42 -17.11 -19.10
N ARG A 405 9.64 -17.37 -20.39
CA ARG A 405 9.28 -18.64 -21.02
C ARG A 405 10.35 -19.67 -20.70
N CYS A 406 10.08 -20.56 -19.74
CA CYS A 406 11.03 -21.61 -19.33
C CYS A 406 10.77 -22.94 -20.04
N ILE A 407 11.72 -23.36 -20.89
CA ILE A 407 11.72 -24.60 -21.67
C ILE A 407 12.65 -25.60 -20.99
N LYS A 408 12.15 -26.80 -20.71
CA LYS A 408 12.96 -27.90 -20.16
C LYS A 408 13.84 -28.48 -21.26
N GLY A 409 15.15 -28.52 -21.02
CA GLY A 409 16.16 -29.03 -21.95
C GLY A 409 16.57 -30.48 -21.72
N GLU A 410 17.65 -30.88 -22.38
CA GLU A 410 18.29 -32.21 -22.22
C GLU A 410 18.87 -32.43 -20.81
N CYS A 411 18.73 -33.64 -20.28
CA CYS A 411 19.42 -34.07 -19.06
C CYS A 411 20.91 -34.30 -19.37
N LEU A 412 21.80 -33.84 -18.50
CA LEU A 412 23.23 -34.05 -18.68
C LEU A 412 23.60 -35.49 -18.33
N GLU A 413 23.99 -36.24 -19.36
CA GLU A 413 24.37 -37.66 -19.25
C GLU A 413 25.71 -37.83 -18.51
N SER A 414 26.68 -36.95 -18.78
CA SER A 414 28.04 -36.99 -18.24
C SER A 414 28.54 -35.60 -17.84
N GLY A 415 29.31 -35.54 -16.75
CA GLY A 415 30.03 -34.31 -16.35
C GLY A 415 31.43 -34.19 -16.95
N ARG A 416 31.73 -34.96 -18.01
CA ARG A 416 33.01 -34.88 -18.73
C ARG A 416 32.90 -33.95 -19.93
N TYR A 417 33.92 -33.12 -20.12
CA TYR A 417 34.05 -32.27 -21.30
C TYR A 417 34.05 -33.08 -22.61
N PRO A 418 33.37 -32.63 -23.68
CA PRO A 418 32.52 -31.43 -23.77
C PRO A 418 31.02 -31.70 -23.49
N LYS A 419 30.65 -32.84 -22.91
CA LYS A 419 29.23 -33.22 -22.70
C LYS A 419 28.56 -32.41 -21.58
N ASP A 420 29.34 -31.80 -20.71
CA ASP A 420 28.92 -31.00 -19.54
C ASP A 420 28.61 -29.54 -19.86
N ILE A 421 28.98 -29.06 -21.05
CA ILE A 421 28.89 -27.64 -21.45
C ILE A 421 27.79 -27.35 -22.49
N ILE A 422 26.86 -28.28 -22.75
CA ILE A 422 25.86 -28.09 -23.84
C ILE A 422 24.92 -26.89 -23.62
N TYR A 423 24.79 -26.40 -22.37
CA TYR A 423 24.06 -25.17 -22.02
C TYR A 423 24.92 -23.90 -22.06
N ASN A 424 26.25 -24.04 -22.08
CA ASN A 424 27.20 -22.94 -21.91
C ASN A 424 27.32 -22.15 -23.23
N ALA A 425 26.36 -21.27 -23.46
CA ALA A 425 26.27 -20.41 -24.63
C ALA A 425 25.94 -18.96 -24.22
N CYS A 426 26.47 -18.01 -24.97
CA CYS A 426 26.31 -16.59 -24.69
C CYS A 426 25.39 -15.93 -25.72
N ALA A 427 24.27 -15.38 -25.24
CA ALA A 427 23.35 -14.59 -26.05
C ALA A 427 23.75 -13.10 -26.04
N ILE A 428 23.95 -12.51 -27.22
CA ILE A 428 24.25 -11.08 -27.36
C ILE A 428 23.83 -10.55 -28.73
N GLY A 429 23.16 -9.39 -28.78
CA GLY A 429 22.90 -8.68 -30.05
C GLY A 429 22.08 -9.46 -31.10
N GLY A 430 21.26 -10.43 -30.66
CA GLY A 430 20.54 -11.33 -31.58
C GLY A 430 21.37 -12.53 -32.09
N CYS A 431 22.60 -12.68 -31.59
CA CYS A 431 23.49 -13.81 -31.83
C CYS A 431 23.53 -14.75 -30.61
N ILE A 432 23.90 -16.01 -30.85
CA ILE A 432 24.22 -17.00 -29.83
C ILE A 432 25.62 -17.52 -30.13
N ILE A 433 26.59 -17.18 -29.27
CA ILE A 433 27.96 -17.67 -29.34
C ILE A 433 28.03 -18.96 -28.51
N HIS A 434 28.46 -20.06 -29.13
CA HIS A 434 28.45 -21.37 -28.49
C HIS A 434 29.59 -22.25 -29.00
N TYR A 435 29.88 -23.33 -28.28
CA TYR A 435 30.87 -24.31 -28.71
C TYR A 435 30.50 -24.94 -30.06
N LYS A 436 31.47 -25.12 -30.96
CA LYS A 436 31.27 -25.70 -32.30
C LYS A 436 30.76 -27.15 -32.29
N GLY A 437 30.95 -27.86 -31.18
CA GLY A 437 30.48 -29.23 -30.99
C GLY A 437 28.99 -29.31 -30.62
N LYS A 438 28.65 -30.24 -29.71
CA LYS A 438 27.27 -30.42 -29.25
C LYS A 438 26.82 -29.21 -28.42
N ILE A 439 25.64 -28.68 -28.76
CA ILE A 439 24.86 -27.69 -28.01
C ILE A 439 23.48 -28.29 -27.71
N GLU A 440 22.83 -27.86 -26.64
CA GLU A 440 21.49 -28.28 -26.29
C GLU A 440 20.48 -27.98 -27.43
N LYS A 441 19.62 -28.96 -27.74
CA LYS A 441 18.73 -28.94 -28.91
C LYS A 441 17.74 -27.77 -28.96
N ASN A 442 17.18 -27.35 -27.82
CA ASN A 442 16.26 -26.22 -27.75
C ASN A 442 17.02 -24.90 -27.94
N ILE A 443 18.25 -24.79 -27.43
CA ILE A 443 19.11 -23.62 -27.72
C ILE A 443 19.41 -23.55 -29.22
N LYS A 444 19.75 -24.68 -29.86
CA LYS A 444 19.97 -24.77 -31.32
C LYS A 444 18.73 -24.37 -32.14
N GLY A 445 17.54 -24.59 -31.62
CA GLY A 445 16.28 -24.24 -32.26
C GLY A 445 15.85 -22.77 -32.13
N ILE A 446 16.57 -21.95 -31.36
CA ILE A 446 16.23 -20.54 -31.18
C ILE A 446 16.55 -19.77 -32.47
N LYS A 447 15.58 -18.96 -32.94
CA LYS A 447 15.76 -18.07 -34.10
C LYS A 447 16.70 -16.91 -33.74
N ALA A 448 18.00 -17.18 -33.80
CA ALA A 448 19.10 -16.26 -33.60
C ALA A 448 20.25 -16.60 -34.55
N LYS A 449 21.23 -15.71 -34.69
CA LYS A 449 22.43 -15.99 -35.48
C LYS A 449 23.41 -16.83 -34.64
N HIS A 450 23.57 -18.10 -34.99
CA HIS A 450 24.50 -19.00 -34.32
C HIS A 450 25.95 -18.72 -34.73
N MET A 451 26.84 -18.64 -33.75
CA MET A 451 28.26 -18.32 -33.91
C MET A 451 29.11 -19.38 -33.20
N PRO A 452 29.47 -20.46 -33.90
CA PRO A 452 30.27 -21.54 -33.32
C PRO A 452 31.71 -21.08 -33.07
N VAL A 453 32.27 -21.42 -31.91
CA VAL A 453 33.66 -21.14 -31.49
C VAL A 453 34.33 -22.41 -30.94
N ASN A 454 35.66 -22.41 -30.88
CA ASN A 454 36.44 -23.50 -30.25
C ASN A 454 36.33 -23.51 -28.72
N GLN A 455 36.01 -22.37 -28.11
CA GLN A 455 35.87 -22.25 -26.66
C GLN A 455 34.59 -22.94 -26.17
N GLY A 456 34.76 -23.92 -25.29
CA GLY A 456 33.66 -24.71 -24.74
C GLY A 456 32.84 -23.96 -23.68
N TYR A 457 33.51 -23.18 -22.83
CA TYR A 457 32.88 -22.39 -21.77
C TYR A 457 32.52 -20.99 -22.29
N ALA A 458 31.77 -20.92 -23.38
CA ALA A 458 31.50 -19.68 -24.11
C ALA A 458 30.83 -18.59 -23.23
N LYS A 459 29.87 -18.95 -22.36
CA LYS A 459 29.24 -18.00 -21.45
C LYS A 459 30.18 -17.56 -20.33
N CYS A 460 30.96 -18.47 -19.74
CA CYS A 460 31.97 -18.08 -18.74
C CYS A 460 33.06 -17.18 -19.35
N SER A 461 33.34 -17.33 -20.64
CA SER A 461 34.41 -16.60 -21.33
C SER A 461 34.01 -15.18 -21.78
N ILE A 462 32.73 -14.83 -21.72
CA ILE A 462 32.18 -13.61 -22.32
C ILE A 462 31.41 -12.79 -21.28
N VAL A 463 31.75 -11.52 -21.14
CA VAL A 463 30.91 -10.51 -20.47
C VAL A 463 30.15 -9.73 -21.55
N PRO A 464 28.83 -9.91 -21.72
CA PRO A 464 28.02 -9.07 -22.60
C PRO A 464 27.88 -7.68 -21.97
N VAL A 465 28.43 -6.66 -22.63
CA VAL A 465 28.35 -5.28 -22.14
C VAL A 465 27.12 -4.60 -22.70
N ASP A 466 26.82 -4.74 -23.98
CA ASP A 466 25.57 -4.26 -24.60
C ASP A 466 25.24 -5.14 -25.82
N ASN A 467 24.49 -4.63 -26.80
CA ASN A 467 24.13 -5.40 -28.00
C ASN A 467 25.28 -5.59 -29.00
N LYS A 468 26.42 -4.90 -28.83
CA LYS A 468 27.58 -4.93 -29.73
C LYS A 468 28.91 -5.16 -29.01
N ARG A 469 29.02 -4.83 -27.73
CA ARG A 469 30.26 -4.86 -26.95
C ARG A 469 30.38 -6.12 -26.09
N ILE A 470 31.51 -6.81 -26.18
CA ILE A 470 31.89 -7.90 -25.28
C ILE A 470 33.25 -7.66 -24.63
N ILE A 471 33.47 -8.28 -23.48
CA ILE A 471 34.79 -8.46 -22.87
C ILE A 471 35.09 -9.95 -22.85
N THR A 472 36.28 -10.34 -23.28
CA THR A 472 36.73 -11.74 -23.28
C THR A 472 38.25 -11.82 -23.15
N SER A 473 38.77 -12.92 -22.62
CA SER A 473 40.19 -13.27 -22.70
C SER A 473 40.52 -14.22 -23.85
N ASP A 474 39.49 -14.69 -24.58
CA ASP A 474 39.64 -15.66 -25.66
C ASP A 474 39.75 -14.97 -27.03
N LYS A 475 40.92 -15.14 -27.68
CA LYS A 475 41.20 -14.54 -28.99
C LYS A 475 40.25 -15.05 -30.09
N GLY A 476 39.89 -16.33 -30.06
CA GLY A 476 38.99 -16.93 -31.04
C GLY A 476 37.58 -16.36 -30.96
N ILE A 477 37.07 -16.14 -29.73
CA ILE A 477 35.80 -15.44 -29.50
C ILE A 477 35.87 -14.00 -30.01
N LYS A 478 36.94 -13.25 -29.68
CA LYS A 478 37.15 -11.89 -30.16
C LYS A 478 37.08 -11.81 -31.68
N GLU A 479 37.90 -12.60 -32.37
CA GLU A 479 37.97 -12.62 -33.83
C GLU A 479 36.62 -12.99 -34.46
N THR A 480 35.92 -13.97 -33.88
CA THR A 480 34.61 -14.41 -34.38
C THR A 480 33.56 -13.32 -34.23
N TRP A 481 33.57 -12.57 -33.12
CA TRP A 481 32.64 -11.47 -32.86
C TRP A 481 32.91 -10.25 -33.75
N GLU A 482 34.17 -9.85 -33.88
CA GLU A 482 34.59 -8.69 -34.67
C GLU A 482 34.35 -8.91 -36.17
N LYS A 483 34.54 -10.13 -36.69
CA LYS A 483 34.15 -10.51 -38.06
C LYS A 483 32.68 -10.29 -38.39
N LYS A 484 31.80 -10.11 -37.39
CA LYS A 484 30.37 -9.81 -37.56
C LYS A 484 30.02 -8.36 -37.20
N GLY A 485 31.01 -7.48 -37.07
CA GLY A 485 30.81 -6.07 -36.74
C GLY A 485 30.58 -5.80 -35.24
N GLY A 486 30.87 -6.78 -34.40
CA GLY A 486 30.93 -6.62 -32.95
C GLY A 486 32.18 -5.88 -32.50
N ILE A 487 32.19 -5.40 -31.25
CA ILE A 487 33.33 -4.73 -30.62
C ILE A 487 33.78 -5.58 -29.43
N ALA A 488 35.03 -6.05 -29.41
CA ALA A 488 35.54 -6.91 -28.35
C ALA A 488 36.76 -6.31 -27.65
N LEU A 489 36.66 -6.15 -26.33
CA LEU A 489 37.82 -5.89 -25.48
C LEU A 489 38.49 -7.22 -25.12
N LEU A 490 39.74 -7.39 -25.54
CA LEU A 490 40.59 -8.49 -25.09
C LEU A 490 41.22 -8.14 -23.75
N VAL A 491 41.08 -9.01 -22.75
CA VAL A 491 41.71 -8.84 -21.43
C VAL A 491 42.67 -10.00 -21.13
N ARG A 492 43.64 -9.77 -20.25
CA ARG A 492 44.60 -10.77 -19.83
C ARG A 492 43.91 -11.91 -19.05
N PRO A 493 44.16 -13.20 -19.40
CA PRO A 493 43.66 -14.33 -18.62
C PRO A 493 44.43 -14.48 -17.31
N GLY A 494 43.96 -15.34 -16.40
CA GLY A 494 44.71 -15.73 -15.19
C GLY A 494 44.38 -14.94 -13.92
N TYR A 495 43.53 -13.91 -14.00
CA TYR A 495 43.25 -12.99 -12.88
C TYR A 495 41.85 -13.17 -12.26
N VAL A 496 41.24 -14.34 -12.47
CA VAL A 496 39.96 -14.72 -11.86
C VAL A 496 40.18 -16.02 -11.09
N ARG A 497 39.83 -16.00 -9.80
CA ARG A 497 40.02 -17.14 -8.90
C ARG A 497 38.90 -18.18 -9.09
N LEU A 498 39.30 -19.43 -9.32
CA LEU A 498 38.40 -20.60 -9.33
C LEU A 498 39.11 -21.77 -8.61
N PRO A 499 38.82 -22.03 -7.33
CA PRO A 499 39.53 -23.07 -6.58
C PRO A 499 39.41 -24.45 -7.21
N GLY A 500 40.55 -25.08 -7.51
CA GLY A 500 40.64 -26.39 -8.17
C GLY A 500 40.97 -26.35 -9.66
N TYR A 501 41.16 -25.15 -10.22
CA TYR A 501 41.76 -24.89 -11.53
C TYR A 501 42.80 -23.77 -11.42
N ASP A 502 43.65 -23.61 -12.44
CA ASP A 502 44.69 -22.57 -12.47
C ASP A 502 44.09 -21.16 -12.50
N ALA A 503 42.99 -20.97 -13.25
CA ALA A 503 42.24 -19.74 -13.31
C ALA A 503 40.79 -19.98 -13.79
N GLY A 504 39.90 -19.07 -13.39
CA GLY A 504 38.55 -18.95 -13.94
C GLY A 504 38.46 -17.98 -15.11
N PHE A 505 37.24 -17.72 -15.57
CA PHE A 505 36.97 -16.81 -16.67
C PHE A 505 36.27 -15.53 -16.22
N ILE A 506 36.50 -14.43 -16.94
CA ILE A 506 35.95 -13.12 -16.59
C ILE A 506 34.42 -13.07 -16.65
N GLY A 507 33.78 -13.74 -17.62
CA GLY A 507 32.32 -13.85 -17.70
C GLY A 507 31.75 -14.65 -16.52
N GLY A 508 32.44 -15.71 -16.09
CA GLY A 508 32.07 -16.53 -14.94
C GLY A 508 32.06 -15.76 -13.61
N ALA A 509 32.88 -14.71 -13.50
CA ALA A 509 32.91 -13.80 -12.36
C ALA A 509 31.94 -12.60 -12.48
N THR A 510 30.95 -12.66 -13.39
CA THR A 510 30.04 -11.53 -13.65
C THR A 510 28.57 -11.91 -13.70
N GLY A 511 27.72 -10.89 -13.68
CA GLY A 511 26.33 -10.96 -14.14
C GLY A 511 25.88 -9.62 -14.70
N GLU A 512 25.02 -9.63 -15.70
CA GLU A 512 24.67 -8.44 -16.48
C GLU A 512 23.17 -8.28 -16.70
N ASN A 513 22.72 -7.01 -16.69
CA ASN A 513 21.40 -6.63 -17.19
C ASN A 513 21.51 -5.34 -18.02
N ASN A 514 20.38 -4.71 -18.36
CA ASN A 514 20.37 -3.49 -19.19
C ASN A 514 20.99 -2.27 -18.50
N ARG A 515 21.19 -2.30 -17.18
CA ARG A 515 21.59 -1.15 -16.37
C ARG A 515 23.02 -1.27 -15.84
N VAL A 516 23.44 -2.48 -15.50
CA VAL A 516 24.68 -2.71 -14.79
C VAL A 516 25.41 -3.97 -15.26
N VAL A 517 26.72 -3.96 -15.08
CA VAL A 517 27.57 -5.14 -15.04
C VAL A 517 28.01 -5.34 -13.59
N ILE A 518 27.71 -6.51 -13.04
CA ILE A 518 28.07 -6.92 -11.69
C ILE A 518 29.33 -7.78 -11.77
N PHE A 519 30.29 -7.53 -10.88
CA PHE A 519 31.50 -8.33 -10.68
C PHE A 519 31.49 -8.99 -9.30
N VAL A 520 31.82 -10.27 -9.25
CA VAL A 520 31.98 -11.04 -8.01
C VAL A 520 33.39 -10.84 -7.48
N GLY A 521 33.63 -9.66 -6.89
CA GLY A 521 34.93 -9.25 -6.36
C GLY A 521 35.28 -7.81 -6.76
N ARG A 522 36.47 -7.37 -6.39
CA ARG A 522 37.05 -6.07 -6.77
C ARG A 522 37.64 -6.18 -8.16
N LEU A 523 37.22 -5.30 -9.05
CA LEU A 523 37.75 -5.25 -10.40
C LEU A 523 39.21 -4.82 -10.42
N ASP A 524 39.65 -4.04 -9.43
CA ASP A 524 41.06 -3.61 -9.25
C ASP A 524 42.03 -4.80 -9.05
N ALA A 525 41.53 -6.00 -8.75
CA ALA A 525 42.34 -7.22 -8.73
C ALA A 525 42.73 -7.71 -10.15
N HIS A 526 42.11 -7.15 -11.20
CA HIS A 526 42.44 -7.45 -12.59
C HIS A 526 43.37 -6.36 -13.14
N PRO A 527 44.46 -6.71 -13.85
CA PRO A 527 45.43 -5.71 -14.28
C PRO A 527 44.91 -4.81 -15.42
N ASP A 528 43.87 -5.25 -16.13
CA ASP A 528 43.12 -4.44 -17.12
C ASP A 528 41.90 -3.71 -16.53
N SER A 529 41.83 -3.54 -15.20
CA SER A 529 40.66 -2.98 -14.49
C SER A 529 40.18 -1.65 -15.06
N GLN A 530 41.09 -0.70 -15.30
CA GLN A 530 40.76 0.62 -15.81
C GLN A 530 40.16 0.53 -17.23
N THR A 531 40.79 -0.25 -18.11
CA THR A 531 40.30 -0.49 -19.48
C THR A 531 38.93 -1.13 -19.47
N ILE A 532 38.68 -2.10 -18.58
CA ILE A 532 37.35 -2.72 -18.41
C ILE A 532 36.32 -1.68 -17.99
N LYS A 533 36.63 -0.85 -16.98
CA LYS A 533 35.71 0.19 -16.47
C LYS A 533 35.35 1.18 -17.57
N ASP A 534 36.33 1.66 -18.32
CA ASP A 534 36.11 2.64 -19.39
C ASP A 534 35.34 2.03 -20.56
N PHE A 535 35.59 0.76 -20.88
CA PHE A 535 34.85 0.02 -21.90
C PHE A 535 33.36 -0.15 -21.53
N ILE A 536 33.05 -0.46 -20.26
CA ILE A 536 31.67 -0.57 -19.78
C ILE A 536 30.99 0.80 -19.75
N LYS A 537 31.67 1.86 -19.27
CA LYS A 537 31.12 3.22 -19.23
C LYS A 537 30.68 3.72 -20.61
N LYS A 538 31.37 3.35 -21.68
CA LYS A 538 30.97 3.66 -23.08
C LYS A 538 29.61 3.09 -23.49
N SER A 539 29.07 2.12 -22.75
CA SER A 539 27.71 1.58 -22.96
C SER A 539 26.63 2.28 -22.11
N GLY A 540 27.01 3.19 -21.21
CA GLY A 540 26.09 3.82 -20.26
C GLY A 540 25.70 2.94 -19.06
N LYS A 541 26.25 1.73 -18.94
CA LYS A 541 25.99 0.84 -17.80
C LYS A 541 26.82 1.20 -16.57
N GLY A 542 26.22 1.02 -15.40
CA GLY A 542 26.91 1.08 -14.12
C GLY A 542 27.74 -0.18 -13.84
N ILE A 543 28.66 -0.08 -12.90
CA ILE A 543 29.52 -1.19 -12.45
C ILE A 543 29.23 -1.43 -10.97
N ILE A 544 29.01 -2.69 -10.59
CA ILE A 544 28.78 -3.08 -9.19
C ILE A 544 29.78 -4.16 -8.80
N GLU A 545 30.55 -3.93 -7.75
CA GLU A 545 31.44 -4.92 -7.13
C GLU A 545 30.76 -5.53 -5.90
N LEU A 546 30.64 -6.86 -5.85
CA LEU A 546 29.82 -7.51 -4.82
C LEU A 546 30.49 -7.68 -3.46
N TYR A 547 31.82 -7.76 -3.41
CA TYR A 547 32.57 -7.87 -2.15
C TYR A 547 34.03 -7.44 -2.30
N ASN A 548 34.71 -7.24 -1.16
CA ASN A 548 36.09 -6.79 -1.11
C ASN A 548 37.06 -7.99 -1.13
N GLY A 549 37.37 -8.51 -2.32
CA GLY A 549 38.31 -9.61 -2.55
C GLY A 549 38.64 -9.77 -4.03
N PRO A 550 39.42 -10.80 -4.43
CA PRO A 550 39.74 -11.05 -5.83
C PRO A 550 38.47 -11.35 -6.64
N LEU A 551 38.53 -11.17 -7.96
CA LEU A 551 37.48 -11.68 -8.84
C LEU A 551 37.34 -13.20 -8.66
N TYR A 552 36.11 -13.66 -8.49
CA TYR A 552 35.79 -15.05 -8.17
C TYR A 552 34.82 -15.61 -9.20
N ASP A 553 35.20 -16.69 -9.87
CA ASP A 553 34.34 -17.34 -10.85
C ASP A 553 33.23 -18.13 -10.12
N VAL A 554 31.98 -17.85 -10.48
CA VAL A 554 30.78 -18.48 -9.92
C VAL A 554 29.86 -19.02 -11.02
N GLY A 555 30.35 -19.15 -12.26
CA GLY A 555 29.56 -19.68 -13.37
C GLY A 555 28.39 -18.79 -13.77
N THR A 556 28.69 -17.49 -13.89
CA THR A 556 27.77 -16.41 -14.30
C THR A 556 26.57 -16.25 -13.36
N ILE A 557 26.36 -15.03 -12.87
CA ILE A 557 25.11 -14.67 -12.21
C ILE A 557 24.06 -14.34 -13.27
N PHE A 558 23.01 -15.17 -13.39
CA PHE A 558 21.88 -14.83 -14.24
C PHE A 558 20.93 -13.89 -13.52
N LEU A 559 20.89 -12.64 -13.99
CA LEU A 559 20.00 -11.61 -13.50
C LEU A 559 18.71 -11.61 -14.34
N PHE A 560 17.61 -11.95 -13.69
CA PHE A 560 16.27 -11.93 -14.27
C PHE A 560 15.53 -10.73 -13.71
N GLU A 561 15.36 -9.73 -14.55
CA GLU A 561 14.55 -8.57 -14.21
C GLU A 561 13.07 -8.95 -14.24
N CYS A 562 12.31 -8.49 -13.25
CA CYS A 562 10.86 -8.56 -13.30
C CYS A 562 10.40 -7.66 -14.46
N SER A 563 9.68 -8.24 -15.43
CA SER A 563 9.35 -7.57 -16.70
C SER A 563 8.76 -6.18 -16.46
N ARG A 564 9.38 -5.15 -17.04
CA ARG A 564 8.89 -3.77 -17.07
C ARG A 564 8.42 -3.50 -18.50
N PHE A 565 7.14 -3.22 -18.70
CA PHE A 565 6.70 -2.55 -19.92
C PHE A 565 7.05 -1.06 -19.77
N ASN A 566 7.88 -0.56 -20.68
CA ASN A 566 8.17 0.86 -20.84
C ASN A 566 6.92 1.55 -21.39
N LEU A 567 6.44 2.59 -20.71
CA LEU A 567 5.56 3.61 -21.27
C LEU A 567 6.18 4.97 -20.93
N GLU A 568 7.31 5.26 -21.57
CA GLU A 568 7.64 6.63 -21.94
C GLU A 568 6.80 6.95 -23.18
N GLN A 569 5.72 7.71 -22.98
CA GLN A 569 5.05 8.64 -23.89
C GLN A 569 3.54 8.69 -23.60
N LYS A 570 3.06 9.89 -23.27
CA LYS A 570 1.68 10.31 -22.90
C LYS A 570 1.27 9.79 -21.50
N VAL A 571 0.96 10.62 -20.50
CA VAL A 571 0.03 11.75 -20.51
C VAL A 571 0.45 12.77 -19.43
N LEU A 572 0.84 13.97 -19.89
CA LEU A 572 0.62 15.22 -19.18
C LEU A 572 -0.89 15.53 -19.18
N SER A 573 -1.38 16.21 -18.13
CA SER A 573 -2.74 16.75 -17.97
C SER A 573 -3.88 15.74 -17.72
N ILE A 574 -4.36 15.67 -16.46
CA ILE A 574 -5.64 16.20 -15.96
C ILE A 574 -5.64 16.11 -14.43
#